data_AF-A0A962VTG8-F1
#
_entry.id   AF-A0A962VTG8-F1
#
_cell.length_a   1.000
_cell.length_b   1.000
_cell.length_c   1.000
_cell.angle_alpha   90.00
_cell.angle_beta   90.00
_cell.angle_gamma   90.00
#
_symmetry.space_group_name_H-M   'P 1'
#
loop_
_entity.id
_entity.type
_entity.pdbx_description
1 polymer ?
#
loop_
_entity_poly.entity_id
_entity_poly.type
_entity_poly.pdbx_seq_one_letter_code
_entity_poly.pdbx_strand_id
1 'polypeptide(L)'
;MNDAIEMNVSGRVMLLLSRLGIRDARCLSIYRGAVVSALRNGTSSRAVSSLAEIEPLLSAQLDLLEDALRARLRPSVTQHDSEPEAVSEPDNVPAQPSAASGDAEALWCDDSDLPPTDEQPENVITGNEKKSQRGTKAPSGYVPSVKSMEDKLKDERKPVQKLLLEDCVQTGLIDVPTAKRLIQAMTGKTSQDAERDIVEHLRQLLQVQVKSFIRKSKGGPWADPRTQEDLRKDIHAANSVRGVVMLSRQVVKERRLWEQENGRIGILGLFSGRKRIVKS
;
A
#
# COMPACT_ATOMS: atom_id res chain seq x y z
N MET A 1 31.29 -2.65 -18.62
CA MET A 1 31.08 -4.03 -19.12
C MET A 1 30.60 -3.87 -20.55
N ASN A 2 31.38 -4.35 -21.51
CA ASN A 2 31.26 -4.01 -22.92
C ASN A 2 29.88 -4.35 -23.48
N ASP A 3 29.26 -3.46 -24.26
CA ASP A 3 27.96 -3.67 -24.93
C ASP A 3 27.92 -4.99 -25.71
N ALA A 4 29.07 -5.44 -26.21
CA ALA A 4 29.25 -6.74 -26.87
C ALA A 4 28.92 -7.94 -25.97
N ILE A 5 29.24 -7.89 -24.67
CA ILE A 5 28.92 -8.96 -23.71
C ILE A 5 27.41 -8.99 -23.47
N GLU A 6 26.78 -7.83 -23.28
CA GLU A 6 25.33 -7.77 -23.05
C GLU A 6 24.52 -8.21 -24.28
N MET A 7 24.97 -7.87 -25.49
CA MET A 7 24.37 -8.37 -26.72
C MET A 7 24.54 -9.89 -26.85
N ASN A 8 25.71 -10.43 -26.50
CA ASN A 8 25.95 -11.88 -26.52
C ASN A 8 25.04 -12.63 -25.54
N VAL A 9 24.92 -12.16 -24.29
CA VAL A 9 23.99 -12.74 -23.30
C VAL A 9 22.56 -12.66 -23.81
N SER A 10 22.14 -11.53 -24.36
CA SER A 10 20.78 -11.35 -24.87
C SER A 10 20.46 -12.32 -26.00
N GLY A 11 21.40 -12.56 -26.92
CA GLY A 11 21.21 -13.52 -28.01
C GLY A 11 21.08 -14.97 -27.52
N ARG A 12 21.90 -15.38 -26.54
CA ARG A 12 21.87 -16.76 -26.03
C ARG A 12 20.64 -17.05 -25.17
N VAL A 13 20.21 -16.09 -24.35
CA VAL A 13 18.95 -16.20 -23.61
C VAL A 13 17.77 -16.28 -24.57
N MET A 14 17.77 -15.48 -25.66
CA MET A 14 16.74 -15.55 -26.69
C MET A 14 16.65 -16.93 -27.35
N LEU A 15 17.81 -17.51 -27.69
CA LEU A 15 17.87 -18.85 -28.29
C LEU A 15 17.37 -19.93 -27.32
N LEU A 16 17.76 -19.86 -26.05
CA LEU A 16 17.34 -20.80 -25.01
C LEU A 16 15.82 -20.76 -24.79
N LEU A 17 15.25 -19.56 -24.67
CA LEU A 17 13.80 -19.40 -24.53
C LEU A 17 13.04 -19.88 -25.76
N SER A 18 13.55 -19.59 -26.96
CA SER A 18 12.98 -20.06 -28.22
C SER A 18 12.99 -21.59 -28.31
N ARG A 19 14.08 -22.24 -27.87
CA ARG A 19 14.20 -23.71 -27.82
C ARG A 19 13.21 -24.35 -26.84
N LEU A 20 12.88 -23.66 -25.75
CA LEU A 20 11.89 -24.09 -24.76
C LEU A 20 10.44 -23.69 -25.12
N GLY A 21 10.21 -23.11 -26.30
CA GLY A 21 8.89 -22.69 -26.75
C GLY A 21 8.35 -21.42 -26.06
N ILE A 22 9.18 -20.72 -25.29
CA ILE A 22 8.80 -19.49 -24.57
C ILE A 22 8.98 -18.30 -25.52
N ARG A 23 7.88 -17.72 -25.98
CA ARG A 23 7.87 -16.61 -26.97
C ARG A 23 7.55 -15.23 -26.36
N ASP A 24 7.40 -15.12 -25.04
CA ASP A 24 7.10 -13.85 -24.38
C ASP A 24 8.33 -12.94 -24.32
N ALA A 25 8.23 -11.76 -24.94
CA ALA A 25 9.27 -10.73 -24.92
C ALA A 25 9.57 -10.20 -23.51
N ARG A 26 8.60 -10.27 -22.58
CA ARG A 26 8.80 -9.88 -21.17
C ARG A 26 9.69 -10.87 -20.44
N CYS A 27 9.55 -12.16 -20.73
CA CYS A 27 10.42 -13.20 -20.18
C CYS A 27 11.88 -13.00 -20.60
N LEU A 28 12.15 -12.61 -21.84
CA LEU A 28 13.50 -12.32 -22.32
C LEU A 28 14.22 -11.28 -21.44
N SER A 29 13.55 -10.16 -21.14
CA SER A 29 14.13 -9.08 -20.33
C SER A 29 14.45 -9.54 -18.91
N ILE A 30 13.55 -10.31 -18.30
CA ILE A 30 13.69 -10.83 -16.94
C ILE A 30 14.87 -11.82 -16.86
N TYR A 31 14.90 -12.81 -17.75
CA TYR A 31 15.94 -13.83 -17.74
C TYR A 31 17.31 -13.28 -18.17
N ARG A 32 17.35 -12.33 -19.12
CA ARG A 32 18.57 -11.57 -19.43
C ARG A 32 19.09 -10.83 -18.20
N GLY A 33 18.22 -10.11 -17.49
CA GLY A 33 18.58 -9.37 -16.29
C GLY A 33 19.14 -10.27 -15.19
N ALA A 34 18.55 -11.45 -14.99
CA ALA A 34 19.02 -12.44 -14.03
C ALA A 34 20.42 -12.97 -14.38
N VAL A 35 20.66 -13.38 -15.63
CA VAL A 35 21.97 -13.89 -16.08
C VAL A 35 23.05 -12.81 -16.01
N VAL A 36 22.75 -11.57 -16.44
CA VAL A 36 23.69 -10.44 -16.36
C VAL A 36 24.03 -10.12 -14.89
N SER A 37 23.05 -10.18 -13.99
CA SER A 37 23.28 -9.92 -12.57
C SER A 37 24.10 -11.03 -11.91
N ALA A 38 23.84 -12.30 -12.24
CA ALA A 38 24.63 -13.43 -11.76
C ALA A 38 26.08 -13.36 -12.24
N LEU A 39 26.30 -12.97 -13.51
CA LEU A 39 27.63 -12.76 -14.06
C LEU A 39 28.36 -11.60 -13.40
N ARG A 40 27.69 -10.47 -13.15
CA ARG A 40 28.28 -9.35 -12.40
C ARG A 40 28.70 -9.78 -11.01
N ASN A 41 27.83 -10.50 -10.29
CA ASN A 41 28.14 -10.98 -8.94
C ASN A 41 29.30 -11.98 -8.92
N GLY A 42 29.38 -12.88 -9.91
CA GLY A 42 30.50 -13.82 -10.06
C GLY A 42 31.82 -13.17 -10.50
N THR A 43 31.76 -11.95 -11.04
CA THR A 43 32.93 -11.22 -11.57
C THR A 43 33.29 -9.98 -10.75
N SER A 44 32.52 -9.61 -9.72
CA SER A 44 32.74 -8.43 -8.86
C SER A 44 34.12 -8.35 -8.19
N SER A 45 34.89 -9.45 -8.16
CA SER A 45 36.26 -9.49 -7.63
C SER A 45 37.35 -9.49 -8.73
N ARG A 46 36.98 -9.67 -10.01
CA ARG A 46 37.92 -9.86 -11.13
C ARG A 46 37.56 -8.91 -12.28
N ALA A 47 38.48 -8.01 -12.63
CA ALA A 47 38.33 -7.14 -13.80
C ALA A 47 38.37 -7.99 -15.08
N VAL A 48 37.20 -8.40 -15.58
CA VAL A 48 37.13 -9.25 -16.76
C VAL A 48 37.41 -8.43 -18.00
N SER A 49 38.48 -8.81 -18.70
CA SER A 49 39.01 -8.01 -19.81
C SER A 49 38.59 -8.54 -21.18
N SER A 50 38.10 -9.79 -21.26
CA SER A 50 37.76 -10.44 -22.52
C SER A 50 36.48 -11.28 -22.45
N LEU A 51 35.82 -11.49 -23.61
CA LEU A 51 34.64 -12.35 -23.73
C LEU A 51 34.96 -13.82 -23.44
N ALA A 52 36.18 -14.26 -23.77
CA ALA A 52 36.66 -15.62 -23.57
C ALA A 52 36.74 -16.01 -22.08
N GLU A 53 37.01 -15.06 -21.19
CA GLU A 53 37.03 -15.29 -19.74
C GLU A 53 35.62 -15.42 -19.13
N ILE A 54 34.61 -14.82 -19.76
CA ILE A 54 33.20 -14.83 -19.29
C ILE A 54 32.46 -16.07 -19.82
N GLU A 55 32.88 -16.60 -20.96
CA GLU A 55 32.25 -17.73 -21.66
C GLU A 55 31.95 -18.96 -20.78
N PRO A 56 32.87 -19.48 -19.94
CA PRO A 56 32.57 -20.65 -19.11
C PRO A 56 31.54 -20.32 -18.01
N LEU A 57 31.60 -19.11 -17.45
CA LEU A 57 30.63 -18.66 -16.44
C LEU A 57 29.25 -18.43 -17.05
N LEU A 58 29.20 -17.83 -18.24
CA LEU A 58 27.95 -17.61 -18.98
C LEU A 58 27.30 -18.93 -19.36
N SER A 59 28.07 -19.91 -19.82
CA SER A 59 27.56 -21.24 -20.15
C SER A 59 26.95 -21.91 -18.91
N ALA A 60 27.65 -21.89 -17.76
CA ALA A 60 27.13 -22.44 -16.51
C ALA A 60 25.84 -21.74 -16.02
N GLN A 61 25.73 -20.42 -16.19
CA GLN A 61 24.50 -19.69 -15.83
C GLN A 61 23.33 -19.99 -16.78
N LEU A 62 23.61 -20.25 -18.06
CA LEU A 62 22.59 -20.64 -19.03
C LEU A 62 22.10 -22.07 -18.78
N ASP A 63 22.98 -22.99 -18.42
CA ASP A 63 22.60 -24.36 -18.06
C ASP A 63 21.70 -24.39 -16.81
N LEU A 64 22.07 -23.63 -15.77
CA LEU A 64 21.26 -23.51 -14.55
C LEU A 64 19.89 -22.86 -14.83
N LEU A 65 19.85 -21.87 -15.72
CA LEU A 65 18.60 -21.25 -16.17
C LEU A 65 17.74 -22.25 -16.95
N GLU A 66 18.35 -23.04 -17.85
CA GLU A 66 17.64 -24.07 -18.60
C GLU A 66 17.02 -25.13 -17.69
N ASP A 67 17.79 -25.64 -16.72
CA ASP A 67 17.31 -26.64 -15.78
C ASP A 67 16.16 -26.12 -14.92
N ALA A 68 16.25 -24.87 -14.45
CA ALA A 68 15.18 -24.21 -13.70
C ALA A 68 13.91 -24.03 -14.55
N LEU A 69 14.05 -23.69 -15.83
CA LEU A 69 12.91 -23.55 -16.74
C LEU A 69 12.29 -24.90 -17.08
N ARG A 70 13.10 -25.93 -17.34
CA ARG A 70 12.60 -27.30 -17.57
C ARG A 70 11.89 -27.87 -16.35
N ALA A 71 12.39 -27.60 -15.14
CA ALA A 71 11.73 -28.00 -13.90
C ALA A 71 10.34 -27.35 -13.75
N ARG A 72 10.16 -26.11 -14.23
CA ARG A 72 8.88 -25.40 -14.23
C ARG A 72 7.93 -25.81 -15.36
N LEU A 73 8.49 -26.23 -16.50
CA LEU A 73 7.74 -26.71 -17.67
C LEU A 73 7.33 -28.18 -17.54
N ARG A 74 7.94 -28.94 -16.63
CA ARG A 74 7.52 -30.31 -16.34
C ARG A 74 6.19 -30.26 -15.58
N PRO A 75 5.10 -30.86 -16.11
CA PRO A 75 3.90 -31.05 -15.32
C PRO A 75 4.28 -31.94 -14.12
N SER A 76 4.03 -31.47 -12.91
CA SER A 76 4.09 -32.28 -11.71
C SER A 76 3.08 -33.41 -11.86
N VAL A 77 3.55 -34.60 -12.22
CA VAL A 77 2.82 -35.85 -11.91
C VAL A 77 2.92 -36.02 -10.41
N THR A 78 2.07 -35.33 -9.67
CA THR A 78 1.72 -35.72 -8.32
C THR A 78 0.85 -36.95 -8.43
N GLN A 79 1.50 -38.11 -8.32
CA GLN A 79 0.89 -39.31 -7.75
C GLN A 79 0.28 -38.92 -6.40
N HIS A 80 -1.04 -38.85 -6.35
CA HIS A 80 -1.80 -39.02 -5.13
C HIS A 80 -2.70 -40.24 -5.39
N ASP A 81 -2.10 -41.41 -5.27
CA ASP A 81 -2.81 -42.68 -5.18
C ASP A 81 -3.26 -42.88 -3.72
N SER A 82 -4.57 -43.11 -3.56
CA SER A 82 -5.36 -43.62 -2.42
C SER A 82 -6.72 -42.89 -2.48
N GLU A 83 -7.65 -43.27 -3.37
CA GLU A 83 -8.67 -44.34 -3.27
C GLU A 83 -10.09 -43.68 -3.28
N PRO A 84 -11.20 -44.40 -3.55
CA PRO A 84 -12.12 -44.03 -4.64
C PRO A 84 -13.58 -43.84 -4.20
N GLU A 85 -14.45 -43.64 -5.21
CA GLU A 85 -15.90 -43.82 -5.22
C GLU A 85 -16.77 -42.71 -4.57
N ALA A 86 -17.90 -42.28 -5.12
CA ALA A 86 -18.56 -42.55 -6.39
C ALA A 86 -19.68 -41.50 -6.59
N VAL A 87 -19.86 -41.06 -7.84
CA VAL A 87 -21.15 -41.04 -8.58
C VAL A 87 -22.37 -40.39 -7.90
N SER A 88 -22.78 -39.21 -8.39
CA SER A 88 -24.07 -38.99 -9.12
C SER A 88 -24.52 -37.52 -9.10
N GLU A 89 -24.44 -36.85 -10.25
CA GLU A 89 -25.51 -35.94 -10.74
C GLU A 89 -26.60 -36.83 -11.42
N PRO A 90 -27.84 -36.38 -11.74
CA PRO A 90 -28.15 -35.04 -12.26
C PRO A 90 -29.56 -34.44 -11.96
N ASP A 91 -29.71 -33.19 -12.44
CA ASP A 91 -30.90 -32.52 -13.02
C ASP A 91 -32.26 -32.52 -12.30
N ASN A 92 -32.73 -31.30 -11.94
CA ASN A 92 -34.11 -30.87 -12.24
C ASN A 92 -34.27 -29.34 -12.14
N VAL A 93 -34.70 -28.70 -13.23
CA VAL A 93 -35.32 -27.36 -13.30
C VAL A 93 -36.56 -27.53 -14.18
N PRO A 94 -37.77 -27.03 -13.81
CA PRO A 94 -38.19 -25.77 -14.45
C PRO A 94 -39.18 -24.86 -13.67
N ALA A 95 -39.09 -23.58 -14.04
CA ALA A 95 -40.14 -22.55 -14.19
C ALA A 95 -40.79 -21.92 -12.92
N GLN A 96 -40.62 -20.61 -12.62
CA GLN A 96 -41.11 -19.35 -13.24
C GLN A 96 -42.43 -18.80 -12.58
N PRO A 97 -42.87 -17.54 -12.81
CA PRO A 97 -42.95 -16.47 -11.78
C PRO A 97 -44.37 -15.89 -11.55
N SER A 98 -44.55 -15.01 -10.55
CA SER A 98 -45.61 -13.98 -10.47
C SER A 98 -45.29 -13.03 -9.31
N ALA A 99 -45.04 -11.72 -9.47
CA ALA A 99 -45.91 -10.62 -9.93
C ALA A 99 -46.79 -10.02 -8.81
N ALA A 100 -46.94 -8.69 -8.90
CA ALA A 100 -47.79 -7.77 -8.12
C ALA A 100 -47.24 -7.37 -6.74
N SER A 101 -46.95 -6.09 -6.43
CA SER A 101 -47.70 -4.82 -6.54
C SER A 101 -48.10 -4.38 -5.13
N GLY A 102 -47.86 -3.12 -4.78
CA GLY A 102 -48.58 -2.48 -3.67
C GLY A 102 -47.79 -1.38 -2.97
N ASP A 103 -47.88 -0.16 -3.50
CA ASP A 103 -47.68 1.08 -2.75
C ASP A 103 -48.53 1.12 -1.47
N ALA A 104 -47.96 1.66 -0.39
CA ALA A 104 -48.73 2.39 0.61
C ALA A 104 -47.80 3.34 1.40
N GLU A 105 -48.10 4.62 1.24
CA GLU A 105 -47.63 5.73 2.07
C GLU A 105 -47.88 5.53 3.57
N ALA A 106 -47.03 6.14 4.38
CA ALA A 106 -47.42 6.65 5.70
C ALA A 106 -46.54 7.85 6.10
N LEU A 107 -47.04 9.03 5.73
CA LEU A 107 -46.85 10.32 6.39
C LEU A 107 -46.90 10.20 7.93
N TRP A 108 -45.95 10.82 8.62
CA TRP A 108 -46.17 11.44 9.94
C TRP A 108 -45.44 12.78 9.98
N CYS A 109 -46.22 13.86 10.04
CA CYS A 109 -45.80 15.21 10.41
C CYS A 109 -45.95 15.39 11.93
N ASP A 110 -45.07 16.18 12.54
CA ASP A 110 -45.27 17.18 13.62
C ASP A 110 -43.86 17.67 14.00
N ASP A 111 -43.40 18.89 13.73
CA ASP A 111 -43.89 20.24 14.04
C ASP A 111 -44.07 20.51 15.55
N SER A 112 -43.06 21.13 16.14
CA SER A 112 -43.19 21.94 17.35
C SER A 112 -42.05 22.95 17.42
N ASP A 113 -42.44 24.20 17.32
CA ASP A 113 -41.64 25.42 17.33
C ASP A 113 -41.38 25.93 18.77
N LEU A 114 -40.22 26.59 18.93
CA LEU A 114 -39.86 27.69 19.85
C LEU A 114 -39.33 27.45 21.31
N PRO A 115 -38.47 28.40 21.80
CA PRO A 115 -37.51 28.26 22.92
C PRO A 115 -38.05 28.91 24.22
N PRO A 116 -37.39 28.84 25.42
CA PRO A 116 -36.16 29.57 25.77
C PRO A 116 -35.24 28.78 26.75
N THR A 117 -34.08 29.31 27.14
CA THR A 117 -33.60 29.45 28.55
C THR A 117 -32.15 29.91 28.51
N ASP A 118 -31.97 31.20 28.71
CA ASP A 118 -30.72 31.88 29.02
C ASP A 118 -30.79 32.19 30.52
N GLU A 119 -30.20 31.37 31.39
CA GLU A 119 -29.92 31.71 32.80
C GLU A 119 -28.72 30.89 33.31
N GLN A 120 -27.52 31.47 33.20
CA GLN A 120 -26.41 31.20 34.11
C GLN A 120 -26.73 31.82 35.49
N PRO A 121 -26.45 31.12 36.60
CA PRO A 121 -26.03 31.80 37.80
C PRO A 121 -24.53 31.62 37.98
N GLU A 122 -23.83 32.75 37.84
CA GLU A 122 -22.52 32.98 38.41
C GLU A 122 -22.57 32.70 39.93
N ASN A 123 -21.69 31.84 40.43
CA ASN A 123 -21.37 31.81 41.85
C ASN A 123 -19.87 32.06 42.02
N VAL A 124 -19.55 33.34 42.03
CA VAL A 124 -18.33 33.91 42.59
C VAL A 124 -18.41 33.76 44.10
N ILE A 125 -17.66 32.83 44.68
CA ILE A 125 -17.35 32.86 46.12
C ILE A 125 -15.84 33.07 46.24
N THR A 126 -15.45 34.35 46.26
CA THR A 126 -14.18 34.81 46.81
C THR A 126 -14.30 34.92 48.32
N GLY A 127 -13.35 34.31 49.04
CA GLY A 127 -13.03 34.70 50.42
C GLY A 127 -13.01 33.54 51.42
N ASN A 128 -11.82 33.03 51.75
CA ASN A 128 -11.11 33.41 52.98
C ASN A 128 -9.94 32.46 53.27
N GLU A 129 -8.79 33.07 53.50
CA GLU A 129 -7.64 32.45 54.16
C GLU A 129 -7.98 32.07 55.61
N LYS A 130 -7.58 30.86 56.06
CA LYS A 130 -6.90 30.68 57.34
C LYS A 130 -6.34 29.26 57.50
N LYS A 131 -5.03 29.21 57.71
CA LYS A 131 -4.27 28.11 58.32
C LYS A 131 -4.98 27.56 59.55
N SER A 132 -5.06 26.24 59.68
CA SER A 132 -4.92 25.58 60.98
C SER A 132 -4.25 24.20 60.83
N GLN A 133 -3.45 23.87 61.85
CA GLN A 133 -2.44 22.83 61.88
C GLN A 133 -3.00 21.44 62.22
N ARG A 134 -2.10 20.44 62.10
CA ARG A 134 -2.06 19.13 62.77
C ARG A 134 -2.95 18.00 62.22
N GLY A 135 -2.29 17.16 61.42
CA GLY A 135 -1.98 15.79 61.80
C GLY A 135 -3.13 14.91 62.30
N THR A 136 -3.83 14.29 61.36
CA THR A 136 -4.46 12.97 61.54
C THR A 136 -4.08 12.12 60.34
N LYS A 137 -3.39 11.00 60.58
CA LYS A 137 -3.11 9.98 59.56
C LYS A 137 -4.46 9.48 59.03
N ALA A 138 -4.78 9.82 57.79
CA ALA A 138 -5.94 9.27 57.11
C ALA A 138 -5.76 7.75 56.94
N PRO A 139 -6.80 6.93 57.18
CA PRO A 139 -6.74 5.51 56.84
C PRO A 139 -6.51 5.42 55.32
N SER A 140 -5.38 4.81 54.96
CA SER A 140 -5.00 4.51 53.58
C SER A 140 -5.93 3.44 53.01
N GLY A 141 -7.18 3.83 52.75
CA GLY A 141 -8.04 3.13 51.82
C GLY A 141 -7.57 3.46 50.42
N TYR A 142 -7.09 2.46 49.67
CA TYR A 142 -6.92 2.59 48.24
C TYR A 142 -8.32 2.84 47.64
N VAL A 143 -8.62 4.09 47.32
CA VAL A 143 -9.76 4.44 46.47
C VAL A 143 -9.25 4.29 45.04
N PRO A 144 -9.73 3.30 44.25
CA PRO A 144 -9.38 3.22 42.85
C PRO A 144 -9.77 4.56 42.22
N SER A 145 -8.78 5.29 41.69
CA SER A 145 -9.03 6.52 40.94
C SER A 145 -9.85 6.13 39.72
N VAL A 146 -11.17 6.37 39.79
CA VAL A 146 -12.08 6.16 38.68
C VAL A 146 -11.68 7.20 37.63
N LYS A 147 -10.94 6.76 36.62
CA LYS A 147 -10.53 7.63 35.50
C LYS A 147 -11.76 8.32 34.91
N SER A 148 -11.67 9.62 34.70
CA SER A 148 -12.68 10.39 33.99
C SER A 148 -12.94 9.78 32.62
N MET A 149 -14.16 9.92 32.09
CA MET A 149 -14.52 9.40 30.76
C MET A 149 -13.57 9.95 29.67
N GLU A 150 -13.16 11.22 29.78
CA GLU A 150 -12.20 11.81 28.84
C GLU A 150 -10.80 11.19 28.97
N ASP A 151 -10.38 10.77 30.16
CA ASP A 151 -9.09 10.11 30.33
C ASP A 151 -9.11 8.68 29.76
N LYS A 152 -10.26 7.99 29.82
CA LYS A 152 -10.47 6.73 29.11
C LYS A 152 -10.42 6.92 27.59
N LEU A 153 -11.10 7.95 27.08
CA LEU A 153 -11.06 8.27 25.64
C LEU A 153 -9.66 8.66 25.18
N LYS A 154 -8.89 9.40 25.98
CA LYS A 154 -7.48 9.67 25.68
C LYS A 154 -6.66 8.38 25.59
N ASP A 155 -6.85 7.46 26.54
CA ASP A 155 -6.17 6.16 26.53
C ASP A 155 -6.52 5.36 25.26
N GLU A 156 -7.79 5.33 24.85
CA GLU A 156 -8.24 4.67 23.61
C GLU A 156 -7.73 5.34 22.34
N ARG A 157 -7.52 6.66 22.34
CA ARG A 157 -7.01 7.43 21.20
C ARG A 157 -5.50 7.24 21.00
N LYS A 158 -4.73 6.80 22.01
CA LYS A 158 -3.26 6.65 21.95
C LYS A 158 -2.73 5.83 20.75
N PRO A 159 -3.32 4.68 20.37
CA PRO A 159 -2.85 3.91 19.22
C PRO A 159 -2.94 4.68 17.92
N VAL A 160 -4.04 5.41 17.69
CA VAL A 160 -4.23 6.24 16.48
C VAL A 160 -3.25 7.41 16.48
N GLN A 161 -3.02 8.05 17.64
CA GLN A 161 -2.02 9.12 17.75
C GLN A 161 -0.62 8.64 17.39
N LYS A 162 -0.25 7.45 17.86
CA LYS A 162 1.05 6.83 17.55
C LYS A 162 1.19 6.55 16.06
N LEU A 163 0.17 5.96 15.43
CA LEU A 163 0.16 5.72 13.98
C LEU A 163 0.30 7.01 13.18
N LEU A 164 -0.37 8.09 13.59
CA LEU A 164 -0.28 9.37 12.90
C LEU A 164 1.10 10.01 13.00
N LEU A 165 1.72 10.01 14.18
CA LEU A 165 3.02 10.67 14.39
C LEU A 165 4.20 9.86 13.89
N GLU A 166 4.14 8.53 13.96
CA GLU A 166 5.22 7.65 13.55
C GLU A 166 4.99 7.20 12.10
N ASP A 167 3.98 6.35 11.88
CA ASP A 167 3.82 5.63 10.62
C ASP A 167 3.40 6.54 9.46
N CYS A 168 2.39 7.40 9.64
CA CYS A 168 1.91 8.29 8.57
C CYS A 168 2.93 9.38 8.20
N VAL A 169 3.72 9.84 9.16
CA VAL A 169 4.81 10.79 8.92
C VAL A 169 5.99 10.09 8.25
N GLN A 170 6.38 8.91 8.72
CA GLN A 170 7.49 8.15 8.17
C GLN A 170 7.24 7.73 6.71
N THR A 171 5.99 7.40 6.36
CA THR A 171 5.63 7.10 4.97
C THR A 171 5.55 8.34 4.08
N GLY A 172 5.58 9.55 4.66
CA GLY A 172 5.41 10.81 3.93
C GLY A 172 3.96 11.04 3.47
N LEU A 173 2.99 10.35 4.08
CA LEU A 173 1.57 10.57 3.78
C LEU A 173 1.11 11.92 4.34
N ILE A 174 1.58 12.30 5.53
CA ILE A 174 1.31 13.58 6.19
C ILE A 174 2.58 14.16 6.81
N ASP A 175 2.60 15.48 6.99
CA ASP A 175 3.66 16.16 7.73
C ASP A 175 3.38 16.16 9.26
N VAL A 176 4.43 16.32 10.06
CA VAL A 176 4.34 16.41 11.53
C VAL A 176 3.32 17.47 12.02
N PRO A 177 3.25 18.69 11.45
CA PRO A 177 2.25 19.68 11.85
C PRO A 177 0.82 19.22 11.57
N THR A 178 0.61 18.54 10.43
CA THR A 178 -0.69 18.00 10.03
C THR A 178 -1.11 16.85 10.96
N ALA A 179 -0.19 15.96 11.32
CA ALA A 179 -0.44 14.90 12.30
C ALA A 179 -0.88 15.48 13.66
N LYS A 180 -0.19 16.51 14.16
CA LYS A 180 -0.58 17.19 15.42
C LYS A 180 -1.98 17.82 15.33
N ARG A 181 -2.32 18.44 14.20
CA ARG A 181 -3.65 19.02 13.97
C ARG A 181 -4.74 17.95 13.97
N LEU A 182 -4.50 16.81 13.31
CA LEU A 182 -5.45 15.69 13.31
C LEU A 182 -5.65 15.11 14.72
N ILE A 183 -4.58 15.00 15.51
CA ILE A 183 -4.66 14.55 16.91
C ILE A 183 -5.48 15.52 17.76
N GLN A 184 -5.28 16.83 17.60
CA GLN A 184 -6.09 17.84 18.27
C GLN A 184 -7.57 17.76 17.86
N ALA A 185 -7.86 17.50 16.59
CA ALA A 185 -9.24 17.35 16.09
C ALA A 185 -9.98 16.11 16.64
N MET A 186 -9.28 15.19 17.32
CA MET A 186 -9.90 14.04 17.98
C MET A 186 -10.49 14.38 19.36
N THR A 187 -10.12 15.52 19.95
CA THR A 187 -10.62 15.89 21.29
C THR A 187 -12.12 16.12 21.25
N GLY A 188 -12.86 15.53 22.20
CA GLY A 188 -14.33 15.61 22.25
C GLY A 188 -15.07 14.62 21.34
N LYS A 189 -14.36 13.79 20.55
CA LYS A 189 -14.96 12.74 19.70
C LYS A 189 -14.74 11.34 20.29
N THR A 190 -15.60 10.39 19.95
CA THR A 190 -15.31 8.98 20.25
C THR A 190 -14.07 8.52 19.47
N SER A 191 -13.41 7.46 19.93
CA SER A 191 -12.25 6.88 19.24
C SER A 191 -12.59 6.45 17.81
N GLN A 192 -13.79 5.88 17.61
CA GLN A 192 -14.29 5.42 16.30
C GLN A 192 -14.63 6.57 15.34
N ASP A 193 -15.33 7.61 15.81
CA ASP A 193 -15.69 8.75 14.96
C ASP A 193 -14.44 9.54 14.55
N ALA A 194 -13.51 9.74 15.49
CA ALA A 194 -12.24 10.36 15.20
C ALA A 194 -11.44 9.57 14.16
N GLU A 195 -11.36 8.24 14.30
CA GLU A 195 -10.69 7.39 13.32
C GLU A 195 -11.34 7.49 11.94
N ARG A 196 -12.67 7.44 11.84
CA ARG A 196 -13.38 7.59 10.56
C ARG A 196 -13.03 8.89 9.84
N ASP A 197 -13.08 10.02 10.55
CA ASP A 197 -12.78 11.33 9.99
C ASP A 197 -11.32 11.41 9.51
N ILE A 198 -10.40 10.86 10.30
CA ILE A 198 -8.98 10.80 9.96
C ILE A 198 -8.77 9.92 8.72
N VAL A 199 -9.40 8.75 8.66
CA VAL A 199 -9.29 7.83 7.52
C VAL A 199 -9.76 8.50 6.24
N GLU A 200 -10.91 9.19 6.27
CA GLU A 200 -11.41 9.93 5.12
C GLU A 200 -10.40 10.97 4.63
N HIS A 201 -9.84 11.75 5.54
CA HIS A 201 -8.81 12.73 5.21
C HIS A 201 -7.55 12.08 4.63
N LEU A 202 -7.05 11.00 5.24
CA LEU A 202 -5.86 10.29 4.77
C LEU A 202 -6.07 9.63 3.40
N ARG A 203 -7.26 9.10 3.12
CA ARG A 203 -7.63 8.56 1.80
C ARG A 203 -7.55 9.64 0.72
N GLN A 204 -8.11 10.82 1.00
CA GLN A 204 -8.06 11.95 0.06
C GLN A 204 -6.63 12.39 -0.22
N LEU A 205 -5.79 12.52 0.82
CA LEU A 205 -4.38 12.86 0.67
C LEU A 205 -3.62 11.82 -0.15
N LEU A 206 -3.80 10.53 0.14
CA LEU A 206 -3.18 9.45 -0.63
C LEU A 206 -3.61 9.51 -2.10
N GLN A 207 -4.89 9.72 -2.37
CA GLN A 207 -5.42 9.83 -3.73
C GLN A 207 -4.79 11.01 -4.49
N VAL A 208 -4.62 12.17 -3.83
CA VAL A 208 -3.95 13.34 -4.41
C VAL A 208 -2.48 13.06 -4.70
N GLN A 209 -1.76 12.42 -3.76
CA GLN A 209 -0.36 12.05 -3.95
C GLN A 209 -0.18 11.07 -5.11
N VAL A 210 -1.04 10.05 -5.23
CA VAL A 210 -1.05 9.09 -6.33
C VAL A 210 -1.35 9.79 -7.67
N LYS A 211 -2.41 10.61 -7.74
CA LYS A 211 -2.76 11.38 -8.96
C LYS A 211 -1.61 12.29 -9.40
N SER A 212 -0.98 12.99 -8.46
CA SER A 212 0.17 13.86 -8.73
C SER A 212 1.33 13.06 -9.32
N PHE A 213 1.61 11.88 -8.77
CA PHE A 213 2.65 11.01 -9.29
C PHE A 213 2.34 10.50 -10.70
N ILE A 214 1.16 9.93 -10.93
CA ILE A 214 0.71 9.42 -12.24
C ILE A 214 0.86 10.50 -13.32
N ARG A 215 0.51 11.76 -13.02
CA ARG A 215 0.69 12.88 -13.95
C ARG A 215 2.16 13.18 -14.24
N LYS A 216 3.02 13.19 -13.21
CA LYS A 216 4.45 13.50 -13.34
C LYS A 216 5.22 12.41 -14.10
N SER A 217 4.89 11.14 -13.87
CA SER A 217 5.61 9.98 -14.43
C SER A 217 4.91 9.32 -15.62
N LYS A 218 3.93 9.99 -16.25
CA LYS A 218 3.13 9.48 -17.38
C LYS A 218 2.54 8.09 -17.12
N GLY A 219 1.93 7.90 -15.96
CA GLY A 219 1.35 6.61 -15.56
C GLY A 219 2.18 5.87 -14.52
N GLY A 220 3.51 5.93 -14.61
CA GLY A 220 4.38 5.24 -13.65
C GLY A 220 4.11 3.72 -13.60
N PRO A 221 4.12 3.08 -12.41
CA PRO A 221 3.76 1.68 -12.24
C PRO A 221 2.27 1.39 -12.50
N TRP A 222 1.43 2.43 -12.55
CA TRP A 222 -0.01 2.34 -12.80
C TRP A 222 -0.37 2.97 -14.15
N ALA A 223 0.40 2.68 -15.20
CA ALA A 223 0.14 3.22 -16.53
C ALA A 223 -1.20 2.73 -17.12
N ASP A 224 -1.61 1.51 -16.77
CA ASP A 224 -2.83 0.90 -17.28
C ASP A 224 -4.08 1.46 -16.56
N PRO A 225 -5.13 1.89 -17.30
CA PRO A 225 -6.34 2.43 -16.70
C PRO A 225 -7.02 1.50 -15.68
N ARG A 226 -6.95 0.19 -15.93
CA ARG A 226 -7.49 -0.84 -15.02
C ARG A 226 -6.77 -0.82 -13.67
N THR A 227 -5.44 -0.79 -13.67
CA THR A 227 -4.64 -0.75 -12.44
C THR A 227 -4.86 0.54 -11.64
N GLN A 228 -5.10 1.67 -12.33
CA GLN A 228 -5.46 2.92 -11.65
C GLN A 228 -6.83 2.83 -10.98
N GLU A 229 -7.79 2.16 -11.62
CA GLU A 229 -9.12 1.97 -11.06
C GLU A 229 -9.11 1.01 -9.88
N ASP A 230 -8.36 -0.09 -9.98
CA ASP A 230 -8.16 -1.02 -8.87
C ASP A 230 -7.51 -0.30 -7.68
N LEU A 231 -6.47 0.51 -7.92
CA LEU A 231 -5.84 1.33 -6.88
C LEU A 231 -6.82 2.36 -6.27
N ARG A 232 -7.71 2.97 -7.08
CA ARG A 232 -8.76 3.86 -6.53
C ARG A 232 -9.70 3.10 -5.61
N LYS A 233 -10.15 1.92 -6.03
CA LYS A 233 -11.03 1.06 -5.22
C LYS A 233 -10.35 0.65 -3.91
N ASP A 234 -9.08 0.26 -3.96
CA ASP A 234 -8.31 -0.11 -2.78
C ASP A 234 -8.18 1.05 -1.79
N ILE A 235 -7.93 2.27 -2.29
CA ILE A 235 -7.91 3.48 -1.46
C ILE A 235 -9.27 3.69 -0.77
N HIS A 236 -10.37 3.56 -1.50
CA HIS A 236 -11.72 3.73 -0.95
C HIS A 236 -12.14 2.59 0.00
N ALA A 237 -11.65 1.37 -0.22
CA ALA A 237 -11.93 0.21 0.64
C ALA A 237 -11.22 0.30 2.00
N ALA A 238 -10.12 1.05 2.10
CA ALA A 238 -9.40 1.24 3.35
C ALA A 238 -10.27 2.02 4.37
N ASN A 239 -10.68 1.36 5.45
CA ASN A 239 -11.59 1.88 6.47
C ASN A 239 -10.94 2.12 7.85
N SER A 240 -9.63 1.92 7.96
CA SER A 240 -8.84 2.13 9.18
C SER A 240 -7.55 2.89 8.87
N VAL A 241 -7.01 3.62 9.86
CA VAL A 241 -5.76 4.39 9.67
C VAL A 241 -4.63 3.45 9.26
N ARG A 242 -4.57 2.28 9.89
CA ARG A 242 -3.60 1.24 9.57
C ARG A 242 -3.72 0.74 8.13
N GLY A 243 -4.94 0.54 7.64
CA GLY A 243 -5.19 0.14 6.25
C GLY A 243 -4.65 1.15 5.25
N VAL A 244 -4.93 2.44 5.47
CA VAL A 244 -4.42 3.52 4.60
C VAL A 244 -2.89 3.62 4.65
N VAL A 245 -2.29 3.47 5.83
CA VAL A 245 -0.82 3.44 5.99
C VAL A 245 -0.21 2.29 5.20
N MET A 246 -0.75 1.07 5.34
CA MET A 246 -0.26 -0.10 4.62
C MET A 246 -0.34 0.09 3.10
N LEU A 247 -1.46 0.64 2.61
CA LEU A 247 -1.61 0.97 1.20
C LEU A 247 -0.61 2.05 0.77
N SER A 248 -0.39 3.09 1.58
CA SER A 248 0.62 4.12 1.30
C SER A 248 2.03 3.54 1.19
N ARG A 249 2.39 2.58 2.06
CA ARG A 249 3.68 1.88 2.02
C ARG A 249 3.84 1.08 0.74
N GLN A 250 2.79 0.37 0.34
CA GLN A 250 2.77 -0.40 -0.91
C GLN A 250 2.93 0.51 -2.12
N VAL A 251 2.16 1.61 -2.18
CA VAL A 251 2.24 2.63 -3.24
C VAL A 251 3.64 3.23 -3.32
N VAL A 252 4.25 3.59 -2.19
CA VAL A 252 5.62 4.14 -2.14
C VAL A 252 6.65 3.08 -2.58
N LYS A 253 6.46 1.83 -2.20
CA LYS A 253 7.34 0.73 -2.61
C LYS A 253 7.27 0.49 -4.12
N GLU A 254 6.07 0.36 -4.69
CA GLU A 254 5.86 0.21 -6.13
C GLU A 254 6.43 1.38 -6.91
N ARG A 255 6.20 2.61 -6.42
CA ARG A 255 6.83 3.81 -6.98
C ARG A 255 8.35 3.69 -7.00
N ARG A 256 8.97 3.37 -5.87
CA ARG A 256 10.44 3.30 -5.75
C ARG A 256 11.02 2.19 -6.63
N LEU A 257 10.34 1.05 -6.72
CA LEU A 257 10.74 -0.05 -7.61
C LEU A 257 10.69 0.41 -9.07
N TRP A 258 9.59 1.04 -9.48
CA TRP A 258 9.46 1.60 -10.81
C TRP A 258 10.51 2.70 -11.08
N GLU A 259 10.79 3.57 -10.11
CA GLU A 259 11.87 4.56 -10.21
C GLU A 259 13.26 3.91 -10.26
N GLN A 260 13.49 2.74 -9.68
CA GLN A 260 14.77 2.04 -9.81
C GLN A 260 14.91 1.38 -11.19
N GLU A 261 13.81 0.82 -11.70
CA GLU A 261 13.76 0.15 -13.00
C GLU A 261 13.81 1.17 -14.16
N ASN A 262 13.09 2.28 -14.03
CA ASN A 262 12.89 3.26 -15.09
C ASN A 262 13.61 4.60 -14.82
N GLY A 263 13.91 4.92 -13.57
CA GLY A 263 14.58 6.16 -13.14
C GLY A 263 16.12 6.10 -13.20
N ARG A 264 16.71 5.10 -13.87
CA ARG A 264 18.03 5.31 -14.51
C ARG A 264 18.01 6.44 -15.55
N ILE A 265 16.84 6.97 -15.88
CA ILE A 265 16.64 8.20 -16.65
C ILE A 265 16.34 9.37 -15.69
N GLY A 266 17.37 9.95 -15.08
CA GLY A 266 17.24 11.24 -14.37
C GLY A 266 18.29 11.44 -13.28
N ILE A 267 19.54 11.74 -13.63
CA ILE A 267 20.03 13.14 -13.73
C ILE A 267 20.45 13.53 -15.17
N LEU A 268 20.40 12.59 -16.13
CA LEU A 268 20.83 12.80 -17.53
C LEU A 268 19.68 13.11 -18.52
N GLY A 269 18.65 13.84 -18.09
CA GLY A 269 17.63 14.43 -18.98
C GLY A 269 18.16 15.53 -19.93
N LEU A 270 19.48 15.69 -20.06
CA LEU A 270 20.16 16.73 -20.84
C LEU A 270 20.34 16.39 -22.33
N PHE A 271 19.92 15.21 -22.81
CA PHE A 271 20.02 14.83 -24.21
C PHE A 271 18.69 14.51 -24.90
N SER A 272 17.59 15.14 -24.46
CA SER A 272 16.47 15.42 -25.38
C SER A 272 16.83 16.63 -26.27
N GLY A 273 18.02 16.55 -26.88
CA GLY A 273 18.56 17.51 -27.84
C GLY A 273 18.28 17.00 -29.23
N ARG A 274 17.15 17.44 -29.78
CA ARG A 274 16.77 17.39 -31.20
C ARG A 274 17.98 17.66 -32.11
N LYS A 275 18.66 16.62 -32.60
CA LYS A 275 19.62 16.77 -33.71
C LYS A 275 18.80 17.01 -34.98
N ARG A 276 18.67 18.28 -35.36
CA ARG A 276 18.35 18.67 -36.74
C ARG A 276 19.52 18.19 -37.60
N ILE A 277 19.23 17.25 -38.49
CA ILE A 277 20.11 16.90 -39.61
C ILE A 277 20.14 18.15 -40.50
N VAL A 278 21.24 18.90 -40.48
CA VAL A 278 21.55 19.84 -41.54
C VAL A 278 22.40 19.08 -42.53
N LYS A 279 21.84 18.85 -43.73
CA LYS A 279 22.59 18.41 -44.90
C LYS A 279 23.49 19.58 -45.33
N SER A 280 24.77 19.32 -45.48
CA SER A 280 25.65 20.01 -46.43
C SER A 280 26.49 18.98 -47.15
#